data_AF-A0A1G1KE20-F1
#
_entry.id   AF-A0A1G1KE20-F1
#
_cell.length_a   1.000
_cell.length_b   1.000
_cell.length_c   1.000
_cell.angle_alpha   90.00
_cell.angle_beta   90.00
_cell.angle_gamma   90.00
#
_symmetry.space_group_name_H-M   'P 1'
#
loop_
_entity.id
_entity.type
_entity.pdbx_description
1 polymer ?
#
loop_
_entity_poly.entity_id
_entity_poly.type
_entity_poly.pdbx_seq_one_letter_code
_entity_poly.pdbx_strand_id
1 'polypeptide(L)'
;MGPTKVIVKGDALYDAQTGKLIHNGLVTPEARQEYANHHYIVLPEVDRAGRQWELDGQPVYCLRGTRYETLNEQQRHLARCPDCGGMGIRTEEVMAERDCIRCTRCGHEFDSRLEMMES
;
A
#
# COMPACT_ATOMS: atom_id res chain seq x y z
N MET A 1 -10.81 -10.30 13.19
CA MET A 1 -9.83 -10.78 12.17
C MET A 1 -10.01 -9.92 10.94
N GLY A 2 -8.93 -9.32 10.43
CA GLY A 2 -8.96 -8.55 9.18
C GLY A 2 -8.90 -9.44 7.94
N PRO A 3 -8.96 -8.88 6.73
CA PRO A 3 -8.79 -9.64 5.50
C PRO A 3 -7.42 -10.32 5.45
N THR A 4 -7.33 -11.46 4.78
CA THR A 4 -6.04 -12.15 4.59
C THR A 4 -5.13 -11.30 3.69
N LYS A 5 -3.99 -10.89 4.21
CA LYS A 5 -2.94 -10.22 3.43
C LYS A 5 -2.32 -11.23 2.46
N VAL A 6 -2.19 -10.85 1.20
CA VAL A 6 -1.64 -11.75 0.18
C VAL A 6 -0.39 -11.17 -0.48
N ILE A 7 0.49 -12.06 -0.94
CA ILE A 7 1.60 -11.71 -1.82
C ILE A 7 1.31 -12.23 -3.23
N VAL A 8 1.62 -11.40 -4.23
CA VAL A 8 1.50 -11.76 -5.65
C VAL A 8 2.84 -12.31 -6.12
N LYS A 9 2.83 -13.52 -6.69
CA LYS A 9 4.00 -14.12 -7.35
C LYS A 9 3.58 -14.65 -8.71
N GLY A 10 4.00 -13.96 -9.78
CA GLY A 10 3.52 -14.27 -11.12
C GLY A 10 2.01 -14.06 -11.22
N ASP A 11 1.30 -15.12 -11.62
CA ASP A 11 -0.16 -15.20 -11.74
C ASP A 11 -0.85 -15.78 -10.49
N ALA A 12 -0.12 -15.97 -9.38
CA ALA A 12 -0.63 -16.61 -8.18
C ALA A 12 -0.64 -15.69 -6.95
N LEU A 13 -1.62 -15.93 -6.08
CA LEU A 13 -1.81 -15.30 -4.78
C LEU A 13 -1.48 -16.29 -3.67
N TYR A 14 -0.64 -15.86 -2.73
CA TYR A 14 -0.27 -16.63 -1.56
C TYR A 14 -0.63 -15.87 -0.29
N ASP A 15 -1.01 -16.57 0.75
CA ASP A 15 -1.15 -16.03 2.09
C ASP A 15 0.20 -15.46 2.55
N ALA A 16 0.23 -14.17 2.90
CA ALA A 16 1.47 -13.48 3.23
C ALA A 16 2.11 -13.98 4.54
N GLN A 17 1.31 -14.54 5.45
CA GLN A 17 1.78 -15.01 6.76
C GLN A 17 2.30 -16.45 6.70
N THR A 18 1.59 -17.31 5.99
CA THR A 18 1.86 -18.76 5.95
C THR A 18 2.56 -19.22 4.68
N GLY A 19 2.55 -18.40 3.62
CA GLY A 19 3.05 -18.78 2.29
C GLY A 19 2.16 -19.80 1.57
N LYS A 20 0.97 -20.12 2.11
CA LYS A 20 0.04 -21.06 1.49
C LYS A 20 -0.53 -20.48 0.20
N LEU A 21 -0.59 -21.29 -0.86
CA LEU A 21 -1.27 -20.91 -2.10
C LEU A 21 -2.77 -20.68 -1.83
N ILE A 22 -3.27 -19.52 -2.21
CA ILE A 22 -4.69 -19.17 -2.14
C ILE A 22 -5.36 -19.41 -3.49
N HIS A 23 -4.75 -18.91 -4.56
CA HIS A 23 -5.28 -19.02 -5.92
C HIS A 23 -4.19 -18.81 -6.97
N ASN A 24 -4.38 -19.30 -8.19
CA ASN A 24 -3.48 -19.13 -9.33
C ASN A 24 -4.27 -18.81 -10.61
N GLY A 25 -3.58 -18.48 -11.71
CA GLY A 25 -4.23 -18.12 -12.98
C GLY A 25 -4.72 -16.67 -13.08
N LEU A 26 -4.35 -15.79 -12.14
CA LEU A 26 -4.71 -14.36 -12.15
C LEU A 26 -3.63 -13.54 -12.85
N VAL A 27 -3.67 -13.56 -14.18
CA VAL A 27 -2.63 -12.94 -15.03
C VAL A 27 -2.64 -11.41 -14.91
N THR A 28 -3.82 -10.77 -14.95
CA THR A 28 -3.93 -9.31 -15.00
C THR A 28 -4.11 -8.70 -13.61
N PRO A 29 -3.68 -7.43 -13.40
CA PRO A 29 -4.01 -6.67 -12.18
C PRO A 29 -5.52 -6.61 -11.93
N GLU A 30 -6.32 -6.45 -12.99
CA GLU A 30 -7.78 -6.37 -12.93
C GLU A 30 -8.40 -7.68 -12.43
N ALA A 31 -7.93 -8.84 -12.92
CA ALA A 31 -8.38 -10.15 -12.44
C ALA A 31 -8.04 -10.34 -10.95
N ARG A 32 -6.86 -9.87 -10.51
CA ARG A 32 -6.49 -9.90 -9.09
C ARG A 32 -7.40 -9.02 -8.25
N GLN A 33 -7.71 -7.81 -8.73
CA GLN A 33 -8.59 -6.88 -8.02
C GLN A 33 -10.02 -7.41 -7.95
N GLU A 34 -10.55 -7.96 -9.03
CA GLU A 34 -11.86 -8.61 -9.06
C GLU A 34 -11.91 -9.77 -8.06
N TYR A 35 -10.91 -10.66 -8.09
CA TYR A 35 -10.79 -11.74 -7.11
C TYR A 35 -10.78 -11.20 -5.67
N ALA A 36 -10.01 -10.15 -5.38
CA ALA A 36 -9.96 -9.52 -4.07
C ALA A 36 -11.29 -8.87 -3.65
N ASN A 37 -12.10 -8.36 -4.58
CA ASN A 37 -13.41 -7.79 -4.28
C ASN A 37 -14.45 -8.86 -3.88
N HIS A 38 -14.26 -10.10 -4.34
CA HIS A 38 -15.15 -11.23 -4.05
C HIS A 38 -14.68 -12.15 -2.92
N HIS A 39 -13.44 -11.96 -2.43
CA HIS A 39 -12.84 -12.80 -1.40
C HIS A 39 -12.37 -11.92 -0.23
N TYR A 40 -12.36 -12.45 0.99
CA TYR A 40 -11.93 -11.70 2.17
C TYR A 40 -10.39 -11.58 2.26
N ILE A 41 -9.77 -11.00 1.22
CA ILE A 41 -8.33 -10.82 1.07
C ILE A 41 -7.98 -9.34 0.80
N VAL A 42 -6.71 -8.99 0.94
CA VAL A 42 -6.19 -7.67 0.57
C VAL A 42 -4.89 -7.79 -0.21
N LEU A 43 -4.84 -7.12 -1.36
CA LEU A 43 -3.67 -7.03 -2.22
C LEU A 43 -2.67 -6.00 -1.67
N PRO A 44 -1.38 -6.15 -1.98
CA PRO A 44 -0.39 -5.13 -1.65
C PRO A 44 -0.64 -3.88 -2.50
N GLU A 45 -0.40 -2.72 -1.91
CA GLU A 45 -0.57 -1.43 -2.58
C GLU A 45 0.44 -1.28 -3.71
N VAL A 46 -0.03 -0.68 -4.81
CA VAL A 46 0.81 -0.34 -5.97
C VAL A 46 0.72 1.14 -6.29
N ASP A 47 1.77 1.68 -6.89
CA ASP A 47 1.75 3.01 -7.49
C ASP A 47 1.05 3.01 -8.87
N ARG A 48 0.93 4.19 -9.49
CA ARG A 48 0.26 4.32 -10.81
C ARG A 48 0.98 3.56 -11.94
N ALA A 49 2.25 3.21 -11.75
CA ALA A 49 3.01 2.39 -12.69
C ALA A 49 2.92 0.89 -12.38
N GLY A 50 2.09 0.48 -11.41
CA GLY A 50 1.92 -0.91 -10.99
C GLY A 50 3.07 -1.45 -10.13
N ARG A 51 3.94 -0.57 -9.61
CA ARG A 51 5.06 -1.00 -8.75
C ARG A 51 4.57 -1.12 -7.31
N GLN A 52 4.84 -2.27 -6.70
CA GLN A 52 4.44 -2.55 -5.33
C GLN A 52 5.11 -1.61 -4.34
N TRP A 53 4.36 -1.19 -3.32
CA TRP A 53 4.88 -0.48 -2.16
C TRP A 53 5.60 -1.46 -1.24
N GLU A 54 6.81 -1.09 -0.85
CA GLU A 54 7.64 -1.88 0.06
C GLU A 54 8.20 -0.96 1.15
N LEU A 55 8.06 -1.38 2.41
CA LEU A 55 8.63 -0.74 3.58
C LEU A 55 9.49 -1.77 4.31
N ASP A 56 10.78 -1.48 4.50
CA ASP A 56 11.75 -2.40 5.10
C ASP A 56 11.76 -3.80 4.44
N GLY A 57 11.55 -3.83 3.11
CA GLY A 57 11.46 -5.07 2.32
C GLY A 57 10.15 -5.86 2.51
N GLN A 58 9.17 -5.30 3.22
CA GLN A 58 7.84 -5.90 3.40
C GLN A 58 6.79 -5.20 2.53
N PRO A 59 5.84 -5.95 1.94
CA PRO A 59 4.70 -5.35 1.24
C PRO A 59 3.84 -4.51 2.18
N VAL A 60 3.35 -3.39 1.66
CA VAL A 60 2.40 -2.51 2.35
C VAL A 60 0.98 -2.76 1.84
N TYR A 61 0.01 -2.76 2.74
CA TYR A 61 -1.41 -2.99 2.46
C TYR A 61 -2.22 -1.79 2.94
N CYS A 62 -3.29 -1.44 2.23
CA CYS A 62 -4.26 -0.44 2.69
C CYS A 62 -5.49 -1.14 3.27
N LEU A 63 -5.62 -1.14 4.60
CA LEU A 63 -6.82 -1.63 5.26
C LEU A 63 -7.83 -0.49 5.41
N ARG A 64 -9.08 -0.75 5.01
CA ARG A 64 -10.23 0.17 5.18
C ARG A 64 -10.05 1.54 4.49
N GLY A 65 -9.21 1.61 3.46
CA GLY A 65 -9.06 2.79 2.59
C GLY A 65 -8.29 3.97 3.20
N THR A 66 -7.90 3.91 4.47
CA THR A 66 -7.26 5.04 5.16
C THR A 66 -6.01 4.68 5.95
N ARG A 67 -5.77 3.39 6.21
CA ARG A 67 -4.64 2.94 7.03
C ARG A 67 -3.75 2.00 6.25
N TYR A 68 -2.50 2.42 6.07
CA TYR A 68 -1.44 1.59 5.51
C TYR A 68 -0.70 0.83 6.61
N GLU A 69 -0.38 -0.43 6.36
CA GLU A 69 0.36 -1.28 7.29
C GLU A 69 1.15 -2.36 6.56
N THR A 70 2.19 -2.89 7.20
CA THR A 70 2.92 -4.07 6.73
C THR A 70 2.27 -5.37 7.25
N LEU A 71 2.84 -6.52 6.90
CA LEU A 71 2.40 -7.82 7.44
C LEU A 71 2.42 -7.86 8.97
N ASN A 72 3.43 -7.26 9.59
CA ASN A 72 3.63 -7.20 11.04
C ASN A 72 2.82 -6.10 11.74
N GLU A 73 1.79 -5.56 11.06
CA GLU A 73 0.92 -4.49 11.56
C GLU A 73 1.69 -3.22 11.97
N GLN A 74 2.90 -3.03 11.42
CA GLN A 74 3.64 -1.79 11.62
C GLN A 74 2.91 -0.66 10.88
N GLN A 75 2.31 0.22 11.66
CA GLN A 75 1.62 1.42 11.20
C GLN A 75 2.63 2.57 11.21
N ARG A 76 3.20 2.86 10.04
CA ARG A 76 3.89 4.14 9.82
C ARG A 76 2.89 5.16 9.27
N HIS A 77 3.17 6.44 9.49
CA HIS A 77 2.47 7.54 8.83
C HIS A 77 2.83 7.53 7.34
N LEU A 78 2.21 6.62 6.60
CA LEU A 78 2.34 6.49 5.16
C LEU A 78 1.19 7.23 4.49
N ALA A 79 1.46 7.84 3.34
CA ALA A 79 0.44 8.46 2.52
C ALA A 79 0.68 8.17 1.04
N ARG A 80 -0.38 8.22 0.24
CA ARG A 80 -0.28 8.06 -1.22
C ARG A 80 0.11 9.39 -1.85
N CYS A 81 1.20 9.38 -2.60
CA CYS A 81 1.65 10.56 -3.32
C CYS A 81 0.62 10.97 -4.39
N PRO A 82 0.17 12.23 -4.42
CA PRO A 82 -0.83 12.70 -5.39
C PRO A 82 -0.33 12.66 -6.85
N ASP A 83 0.98 12.79 -7.07
CA ASP A 83 1.58 12.87 -8.40
C ASP A 83 1.79 11.50 -9.05
N CYS A 84 2.34 10.53 -8.32
CA CYS A 84 2.71 9.23 -8.88
C CYS A 84 1.97 8.04 -8.27
N GLY A 85 1.19 8.25 -7.21
CA GLY A 85 0.57 7.18 -6.43
C GLY A 85 1.58 6.34 -5.64
N GLY A 86 2.85 6.75 -5.58
CA GLY A 86 3.89 6.07 -4.81
C GLY A 86 3.75 6.30 -3.31
N MET A 87 4.50 5.52 -2.53
CA MET A 87 4.51 5.62 -1.08
C MET A 87 5.21 6.91 -0.63
N GLY A 88 4.52 7.71 0.17
CA GLY A 88 5.09 8.78 0.97
C GLY A 88 5.32 8.31 2.40
N ILE A 89 6.48 8.64 2.96
CA ILE A 89 6.82 8.35 4.35
C ILE A 89 6.99 9.68 5.08
N ARG A 90 6.34 9.84 6.24
CA ARG A 90 6.63 10.97 7.13
C ARG A 90 8.04 10.81 7.70
N THR A 91 8.92 11.77 7.42
CA THR A 91 10.25 11.84 8.03
C THR A 91 10.14 12.54 9.37
N GLU A 92 10.44 11.83 10.46
CA GLU A 92 10.44 12.36 11.84
C GLU A 92 11.67 13.24 12.12
N GLU A 93 12.01 14.18 11.24
CA GLU A 93 13.04 15.17 11.57
C GLU A 93 12.44 16.24 12.50
N VAL A 94 12.63 15.94 13.78
CA VAL A 94 12.50 16.78 14.97
C VAL A 94 12.82 18.25 14.62
N MET A 95 11.87 19.14 14.95
CA MET A 95 11.97 20.62 14.93
C MET A 95 11.35 21.39 13.75
N ALA A 96 10.84 20.78 12.68
CA ALA A 96 10.18 21.54 11.62
C ALA A 96 8.69 21.74 11.90
N GLU A 97 8.22 22.99 11.87
CA GLU A 97 6.80 23.42 11.99
C GLU A 97 5.91 22.92 10.83
N ARG A 98 6.34 21.90 10.06
CA ARG A 98 5.67 21.38 8.87
C ARG A 98 5.70 19.86 8.84
N ASP A 99 4.52 19.28 8.68
CA ASP A 99 4.29 17.84 8.61
C ASP A 99 4.56 17.32 7.18
N CYS A 100 5.81 17.42 6.74
CA CYS A 100 6.17 17.08 5.37
C CYS A 100 6.29 15.57 5.17
N ILE A 101 5.50 15.02 4.26
CA ILE A 101 5.64 13.66 3.75
C ILE A 101 6.41 13.72 2.44
N ARG A 102 7.43 12.87 2.30
CA ARG A 102 8.21 12.76 1.06
C ARG A 102 7.93 11.45 0.35
N CYS A 103 7.59 11.52 -0.94
CA CYS A 103 7.44 10.34 -1.78
C CYS A 103 8.78 9.64 -2.00
N THR A 104 8.84 8.33 -1.71
CA THR A 104 10.04 7.51 -1.93
C THR A 104 10.30 7.20 -3.40
N ARG A 105 9.34 7.51 -4.29
CA ARG A 105 9.43 7.24 -5.73
C ARG A 105 9.82 8.48 -6.53
N CYS A 106 9.07 9.58 -6.42
CA CYS A 106 9.33 10.80 -7.20
C CYS A 106 10.00 11.92 -6.39
N GLY A 107 10.15 11.76 -5.08
CA GLY A 107 10.72 12.79 -4.21
C GLY A 107 9.80 13.97 -3.90
N HIS A 108 8.58 14.02 -4.46
CA HIS A 108 7.59 15.07 -4.18
C HIS A 108 7.30 15.13 -2.68
N GLU A 109 7.36 16.34 -2.12
CA GLU A 109 7.04 16.65 -0.73
C GLU A 109 5.63 17.24 -0.63
N PHE A 110 4.77 16.63 0.19
CA PHE A 110 3.37 17.02 0.32
C PHE A 110 2.92 16.93 1.77
N ASP A 111 1.91 17.73 2.12
CA ASP A 111 1.33 17.74 3.46
C ASP A 111 0.19 16.71 3.55
N SER A 112 0.19 15.90 4.61
CA SER A 112 -0.84 14.88 4.84
C SER A 112 -2.22 15.43 5.19
N ARG A 113 -2.34 16.74 5.48
CA ARG A 113 -3.58 17.42 5.85
C ARG A 113 -4.37 17.96 4.65
N LEU A 114 -3.85 17.83 3.43
CA LEU A 114 -4.54 18.25 2.21
C LEU A 114 -5.57 17.21 1.76
N GLU A 115 -6.63 17.05 2.57
CA GLU A 115 -7.95 16.55 2.14
C GLU A 115 -9.08 17.42 2.72
N MET A 116 -8.92 18.76 2.70
CA MET A 116 -10.04 19.68 2.95
C MET A 116 -9.99 20.91 2.06
N MET A 117 -10.21 20.70 0.75
CA MET A 117 -10.57 21.65 -0.31
C MET A 117 -10.40 20.81 -1.58
N GLU A 118 -11.37 20.54 -2.46
CA GLU A 118 -12.50 21.32 -2.98
C GLU A 118 -13.52 20.31 -3.55
N SER A 119 -14.81 20.35 -3.20
CA SER A 119 -15.89 21.00 -3.97
C SER A 119 -17.21 20.89 -3.20
#